data_AF-A0A3B9G9K5-F1
#
_entry.id   AF-A0A3B9G9K5-F1
#
_cell.length_a   1.000
_cell.length_b   1.000
_cell.length_c   1.000
_cell.angle_alpha   90.00
_cell.angle_beta   90.00
_cell.angle_gamma   90.00
#
_symmetry.space_group_name_H-M   'P 1'
#
loop_
_entity.id
_entity.type
_entity.pdbx_description
1 polymer ?
#
loop_
_entity_poly.entity_id
_entity_poly.type
_entity_poly.pdbx_seq_one_letter_code
_entity_poly.pdbx_strand_id
1 'polypeptide(L)'
;HSIGEAMTFVSRLPEVYMSGLEIVSDAKENGFALYKDIGGAAGHGGRTYCNMIGLDLGVLLHELGHAIEQEVRHCKPDLLERWLTEGVNGDKVSVSAYGNSNHWEDMAEFGKTFAICLKTDQLAELKKLSPNRFRIWRDCLVQVNTNLRPSHDPPGFSPPVNAVPAIVPLSNKQSIPKKLK
;
A
#
# COMPACT_ATOMS: atom_id res chain seq x y z
N HIS A 1 4.70 -19.91 -12.49
CA HIS A 1 3.33 -19.72 -11.96
C HIS A 1 2.37 -19.57 -13.13
N SER A 2 1.16 -20.10 -13.01
CA SER A 2 0.08 -19.80 -13.95
C SER A 2 -0.49 -18.40 -13.69
N ILE A 3 -1.19 -17.83 -14.68
CA ILE A 3 -1.89 -16.55 -14.50
C ILE A 3 -2.94 -16.67 -13.37
N GLY A 4 -3.64 -17.80 -13.26
CA GLY A 4 -4.64 -18.03 -12.21
C GLY A 4 -4.04 -18.02 -10.79
N GLU A 5 -2.84 -18.59 -10.63
CA GLU A 5 -2.10 -18.54 -9.36
C GLU A 5 -1.71 -17.11 -9.00
N ALA A 6 -1.20 -16.34 -9.97
CA ALA A 6 -0.83 -14.95 -9.76
C ALA A 6 -2.04 -14.07 -9.39
N MET A 7 -3.18 -14.26 -10.05
CA MET A 7 -4.42 -13.54 -9.74
C MET A 7 -4.96 -13.89 -8.34
N THR A 8 -4.95 -15.16 -7.97
CA THR A 8 -5.35 -15.62 -6.62
C THR A 8 -4.41 -15.07 -5.54
N PHE A 9 -3.13 -14.93 -5.86
CA PHE A 9 -2.15 -14.33 -4.97
C PHE A 9 -2.40 -12.82 -4.78
N VAL A 10 -2.57 -12.07 -5.87
CA VAL A 10 -2.83 -10.63 -5.84
C VAL A 10 -4.13 -10.30 -5.11
N SER A 11 -5.18 -11.14 -5.23
CA SER A 11 -6.45 -10.93 -4.53
C SER A 11 -6.35 -10.97 -3.00
N ARG A 12 -5.21 -11.39 -2.44
CA ARG A 12 -4.94 -11.36 -1.00
C ARG A 12 -4.58 -9.97 -0.48
N LEU A 13 -4.23 -9.03 -1.37
CA LEU A 13 -3.92 -7.66 -0.98
C LEU A 13 -5.09 -7.00 -0.24
N PRO A 14 -4.83 -6.09 0.72
CA PRO A 14 -5.86 -5.17 1.17
C PRO A 14 -6.29 -4.27 0.01
N GLU A 15 -7.59 -3.94 -0.08
CA GLU A 15 -8.14 -3.13 -1.18
C GLU A 15 -7.38 -1.81 -1.36
N VAL A 16 -7.01 -1.15 -0.25
CA VAL A 16 -6.27 0.13 -0.28
C VAL A 16 -4.85 0.02 -0.85
N TYR A 17 -4.32 -1.19 -1.05
CA TYR A 17 -3.01 -1.44 -1.69
C TYR A 17 -3.14 -1.77 -3.18
N MET A 18 -4.36 -1.99 -3.70
CA MET A 18 -4.57 -2.22 -5.13
C MET A 18 -4.10 -1.03 -5.97
N SER A 19 -4.19 0.19 -5.43
CA SER A 19 -3.63 1.39 -6.04
C SER A 19 -2.13 1.27 -6.35
N GLY A 20 -1.36 0.51 -5.57
CA GLY A 20 0.04 0.23 -5.86
C GLY A 20 0.22 -0.57 -7.16
N LEU A 21 -0.66 -1.54 -7.41
CA LEU A 21 -0.66 -2.29 -8.68
C LEU A 21 -1.14 -1.42 -9.84
N GLU A 22 -2.10 -0.54 -9.61
CA GLU A 22 -2.54 0.45 -10.61
C GLU A 22 -1.39 1.38 -11.01
N ILE A 23 -0.63 1.91 -10.05
CA ILE A 23 0.54 2.77 -10.28
C ILE A 23 1.52 2.12 -11.25
N VAL A 24 1.93 0.88 -10.97
CA VAL A 24 2.94 0.19 -11.78
C VAL A 24 2.38 -0.32 -13.11
N SER A 25 1.05 -0.34 -13.28
CA SER A 25 0.36 -0.88 -14.47
C SER A 25 -0.27 0.19 -15.36
N ASP A 26 0.05 1.47 -15.15
CA ASP A 26 -0.36 2.54 -16.07
C ASP A 26 0.21 2.29 -17.48
N ALA A 27 -0.38 2.90 -18.51
CA ALA A 27 -0.17 2.58 -19.92
C ALA A 27 1.29 2.73 -20.41
N LYS A 28 2.15 3.42 -19.65
CA LYS A 28 3.57 3.65 -19.96
C LYS A 28 4.52 2.89 -19.04
N GLU A 29 3.98 2.12 -18.10
CA GLU A 29 4.73 1.46 -17.04
C GLU A 29 4.86 -0.05 -17.34
N ASN A 30 5.85 -0.71 -16.74
CA ASN A 30 6.18 -2.10 -17.08
C ASN A 30 5.32 -3.14 -16.35
N GLY A 31 4.45 -2.72 -15.43
CA GLY A 31 3.52 -3.59 -14.73
C GLY A 31 4.14 -4.39 -13.59
N PHE A 32 3.33 -5.31 -13.10
CA PHE A 32 3.74 -6.38 -12.21
C PHE A 32 4.21 -7.59 -13.01
N ALA A 33 5.43 -8.06 -12.77
CA ALA A 33 6.04 -9.15 -13.52
C ALA A 33 6.73 -10.18 -12.60
N LEU A 34 6.61 -11.45 -12.99
CA LEU A 34 7.21 -12.59 -12.29
C LEU A 34 8.37 -13.15 -13.10
N TYR A 35 9.56 -13.16 -12.49
CA TYR A 35 10.78 -13.66 -13.10
C TYR A 35 11.27 -14.91 -12.39
N LYS A 36 12.12 -15.67 -13.10
CA LYS A 36 12.85 -16.79 -12.52
C LYS A 36 14.02 -16.32 -11.64
N ASP A 37 14.65 -15.22 -12.05
CA ASP A 37 15.80 -14.60 -11.39
C ASP A 37 15.82 -13.10 -11.74
N ILE A 38 16.24 -12.28 -10.79
CA ILE A 38 16.42 -10.83 -10.92
C ILE A 38 17.79 -10.38 -10.38
N GLY A 39 18.78 -11.27 -10.32
CA GLY A 39 20.15 -10.93 -9.94
C GLY A 39 20.38 -10.92 -8.42
N GLY A 40 19.72 -11.82 -7.69
CA GLY A 40 19.94 -12.02 -6.25
C GLY A 40 18.95 -11.31 -5.31
N ALA A 41 18.02 -10.52 -5.82
CA ALA A 41 16.92 -9.95 -5.05
C ALA A 41 15.67 -10.85 -5.09
N ALA A 42 14.82 -10.78 -4.07
CA ALA A 42 13.51 -11.45 -4.06
C ALA A 42 12.43 -10.62 -4.78
N GLY A 43 12.57 -9.30 -4.74
CA GLY A 43 11.76 -8.32 -5.46
C GLY A 43 12.59 -7.08 -5.79
N HIS A 44 12.13 -6.30 -6.76
CA HIS A 44 12.64 -4.98 -7.04
C HIS A 44 11.53 -4.17 -7.74
N GLY A 45 11.16 -3.05 -7.14
CA GLY A 45 10.05 -2.25 -7.61
C GLY A 45 10.20 -0.77 -7.33
N GLY A 46 9.34 -0.01 -7.99
CA GLY A 46 9.21 1.43 -7.86
C GLY A 46 7.92 1.87 -8.52
N ARG A 47 7.80 3.16 -8.82
CA ARG A 47 6.61 3.74 -9.45
C ARG A 47 6.25 3.07 -10.78
N THR A 48 7.25 2.62 -11.53
CA THR A 48 7.07 2.23 -12.95
C THR A 48 7.07 0.72 -13.17
N TYR A 49 7.32 -0.09 -12.15
CA TYR A 49 7.35 -1.55 -12.25
C TYR A 49 7.37 -2.22 -10.87
N CYS A 50 6.95 -3.48 -10.84
CA CYS A 50 7.15 -4.38 -9.71
C CYS A 50 7.60 -5.74 -10.21
N ASN A 51 8.88 -6.07 -10.05
CA ASN A 51 9.45 -7.34 -10.47
C ASN A 51 9.63 -8.24 -9.24
N MET A 52 9.21 -9.50 -9.33
CA MET A 52 9.34 -10.44 -8.22
C MET A 52 9.82 -11.83 -8.67
N ILE A 53 10.51 -12.52 -7.77
CA ILE A 53 10.71 -13.96 -7.84
C ILE A 53 9.64 -14.64 -6.97
N GLY A 54 8.84 -15.50 -7.60
CA GLY A 54 7.80 -16.24 -6.89
C GLY A 54 6.63 -15.38 -6.39
N LEU A 55 5.76 -15.99 -5.58
CA LEU A 55 4.53 -15.37 -5.06
C LEU A 55 4.62 -15.17 -3.54
N ASP A 56 5.45 -14.23 -3.11
CA ASP A 56 5.61 -13.86 -1.69
C ASP A 56 4.86 -12.56 -1.37
N LEU A 57 3.85 -12.64 -0.50
CA LEU A 57 2.99 -11.48 -0.21
C LEU A 57 3.73 -10.38 0.54
N GLY A 58 4.72 -10.74 1.36
CA GLY A 58 5.53 -9.78 2.09
C GLY A 58 6.43 -8.99 1.15
N VAL A 59 7.04 -9.65 0.16
CA VAL A 59 7.81 -8.99 -0.89
C VAL A 59 6.92 -8.09 -1.73
N LEU A 60 5.76 -8.58 -2.20
CA LEU A 60 4.84 -7.74 -2.98
C LEU A 60 4.44 -6.47 -2.22
N LEU A 61 4.03 -6.60 -0.95
CA LEU A 61 3.63 -5.47 -0.13
C LEU A 61 4.77 -4.46 0.08
N HIS A 62 6.01 -4.94 0.18
CA HIS A 62 7.20 -4.10 0.25
C HIS A 62 7.40 -3.31 -1.05
N GLU A 63 7.39 -3.97 -2.21
CA GLU A 63 7.59 -3.31 -3.51
C GLU A 63 6.44 -2.33 -3.84
N LEU A 64 5.20 -2.67 -3.49
CA LEU A 64 4.07 -1.74 -3.59
C LEU A 64 4.24 -0.54 -2.64
N GLY A 65 4.94 -0.74 -1.52
CA GLY A 65 5.39 0.32 -0.62
C GLY A 65 6.22 1.37 -1.36
N HIS A 66 7.22 0.93 -2.15
CA HIS A 66 8.00 1.82 -3.00
C HIS A 66 7.17 2.46 -4.11
N ALA A 67 6.29 1.72 -4.78
CA ALA A 67 5.44 2.29 -5.83
C ALA A 67 4.59 3.47 -5.31
N ILE A 68 3.92 3.28 -4.16
CA ILE A 68 3.09 4.30 -3.52
C ILE A 68 3.94 5.48 -3.03
N GLU A 69 5.08 5.20 -2.40
CA GLU A 69 6.03 6.24 -1.97
C GLU A 69 6.44 7.14 -3.13
N GLN A 70 6.92 6.53 -4.23
CA GLN A 70 7.45 7.25 -5.37
C GLN A 70 6.36 8.02 -6.12
N GLU A 71 5.14 7.47 -6.23
CA GLU A 71 3.99 8.18 -6.79
C GLU A 71 3.63 9.42 -5.96
N VAL A 72 3.57 9.30 -4.63
CA VAL A 72 3.27 10.46 -3.78
C VAL A 72 4.41 11.48 -3.82
N ARG A 73 5.66 11.02 -3.79
CA ARG A 73 6.85 11.88 -3.84
C ARG A 73 6.96 12.65 -5.15
N HIS A 74 6.45 12.10 -6.25
CA HIS A 74 6.36 12.83 -7.52
C HIS A 74 5.63 14.18 -7.37
N CYS A 75 4.58 14.23 -6.54
CA CYS A 75 3.82 15.45 -6.25
C CYS A 75 4.27 16.16 -4.96
N LYS A 76 4.94 15.45 -4.04
CA LYS A 76 5.39 15.95 -2.74
C LYS A 76 6.87 15.59 -2.55
N PRO A 77 7.81 16.36 -3.13
CA PRO A 77 9.23 16.01 -3.16
C PRO A 77 9.87 15.90 -1.76
N ASP A 78 9.25 16.52 -0.75
CA ASP A 78 9.66 16.50 0.66
C ASP A 78 9.22 15.25 1.44
N LEU A 79 8.53 14.28 0.79
CA LEU A 79 7.93 13.13 1.47
C LEU A 79 8.94 12.34 2.31
N LEU A 80 10.08 11.99 1.73
CA LEU A 80 11.11 11.19 2.41
C LEU A 80 11.82 11.99 3.51
N GLU A 81 11.96 13.31 3.34
CA GLU A 81 12.48 14.19 4.39
C GLU A 81 11.52 14.24 5.58
N ARG A 82 10.21 14.42 5.35
CA ARG A 82 9.19 14.34 6.40
C ARG A 82 9.12 12.96 7.03
N TRP A 83 9.24 11.90 6.22
CA TRP A 83 9.29 10.53 6.73
C TRP A 83 10.45 10.34 7.71
N LEU A 84 11.65 10.79 7.37
CA LEU A 84 12.82 10.69 8.22
C LEU A 84 12.70 11.56 9.47
N THR A 85 12.36 12.85 9.30
CA THR A 85 12.41 13.85 10.37
C THR A 85 11.24 13.73 11.34
N GLU A 86 10.02 13.51 10.85
CA GLU A 86 8.82 13.37 11.68
C GLU A 86 8.52 11.92 12.02
N GLY A 87 8.63 11.01 11.05
CA GLY A 87 8.29 9.60 11.20
C GLY A 87 9.35 8.81 11.96
N VAL A 88 10.50 8.58 11.33
CA VAL A 88 11.60 7.75 11.85
C VAL A 88 12.13 8.31 13.17
N ASN A 89 12.51 9.59 13.17
CA ASN A 89 13.10 10.25 14.34
C ASN A 89 12.07 10.57 15.43
N GLY A 90 10.79 10.72 15.07
CA GLY A 90 9.71 10.99 16.01
C GLY A 90 9.23 9.74 16.74
N ASP A 91 9.05 8.62 16.04
CA ASP A 91 8.52 7.39 16.63
C ASP A 91 9.59 6.56 17.35
N LYS A 92 10.87 6.69 16.98
CA LYS A 92 12.03 6.05 17.64
C LYS A 92 11.88 4.53 17.87
N VAL A 93 11.15 3.88 16.96
CA VAL A 93 11.00 2.42 16.92
C VAL A 93 11.49 1.90 15.57
N SER A 94 12.15 0.74 15.62
CA SER A 94 12.59 -0.01 14.44
C SER A 94 11.40 -0.75 13.84
N VAL A 95 11.16 -0.59 12.54
CA VAL A 95 10.12 -1.34 11.82
C VAL A 95 10.59 -2.76 11.50
N SER A 96 11.79 -2.89 10.92
CA SER A 96 12.44 -4.17 10.65
C SER A 96 13.95 -3.98 10.50
N ALA A 97 14.72 -5.08 10.53
CA ALA A 97 16.15 -5.03 10.28
C ALA A 97 16.49 -4.48 8.88
N TYR A 98 15.65 -4.77 7.88
CA TYR A 98 15.83 -4.28 6.52
C TYR A 98 15.51 -2.79 6.40
N GLY A 99 14.42 -2.34 7.05
CA GLY A 99 14.05 -0.92 7.11
C GLY A 99 15.10 -0.05 7.81
N ASN A 100 15.90 -0.62 8.72
CA ASN A 100 16.99 0.13 9.37
C ASN A 100 18.16 0.47 8.43
N SER A 101 18.17 -0.04 7.19
CA SER A 101 19.25 0.24 6.23
C SER A 101 19.20 1.67 5.68
N ASN A 102 18.01 2.20 5.38
CA ASN A 102 17.78 3.57 4.95
C ASN A 102 16.29 3.93 5.09
N HIS A 103 15.96 5.21 5.00
CA HIS A 103 14.61 5.68 5.32
C HIS A 103 13.55 5.41 4.23
N TRP A 104 13.94 5.11 2.98
CA TRP A 104 12.98 4.69 1.95
C TRP A 104 12.62 3.21 2.09
N GLU A 105 13.57 2.36 2.50
CA GLU A 105 13.33 0.96 2.90
C GLU A 105 12.48 0.89 4.18
N ASP A 106 12.74 1.76 5.16
CA ASP A 106 11.89 1.89 6.36
C ASP A 106 10.44 2.20 5.98
N MET A 107 10.22 3.09 5.01
CA MET A 107 8.88 3.44 4.54
C MET A 107 8.19 2.28 3.83
N ALA A 108 8.89 1.54 2.97
CA ALA A 108 8.36 0.35 2.30
C ALA A 108 8.02 -0.77 3.30
N GLU A 109 8.91 -1.05 4.26
CA GLU A 109 8.67 -2.03 5.32
C GLU A 109 7.55 -1.59 6.27
N PHE A 110 7.39 -0.30 6.53
CA PHE A 110 6.24 0.21 7.28
C PHE A 110 4.96 0.04 6.48
N GLY A 111 4.98 0.29 5.17
CA GLY A 111 3.86 0.02 4.28
C GLY A 111 3.44 -1.44 4.32
N LYS A 112 4.37 -2.37 4.25
CA LYS A 112 4.10 -3.80 4.44
C LYS A 112 3.52 -4.12 5.82
N THR A 113 4.11 -3.59 6.88
CA THR A 113 3.63 -3.78 8.26
C THR A 113 2.20 -3.26 8.44
N PHE A 114 1.89 -2.10 7.86
CA PHE A 114 0.56 -1.51 7.86
C PHE A 114 -0.46 -2.41 7.16
N ALA A 115 -0.13 -2.98 6.00
CA ALA A 115 -1.00 -3.92 5.30
C ALA A 115 -1.29 -5.19 6.11
N ILE A 116 -0.26 -5.73 6.77
CA ILE A 116 -0.41 -6.90 7.65
C ILE A 116 -1.34 -6.53 8.82
N CYS A 117 -1.07 -5.43 9.51
CA CYS A 117 -1.90 -4.95 10.62
C CYS A 117 -3.35 -4.64 10.19
N LEU A 118 -3.57 -4.22 8.95
CA LEU A 118 -4.92 -4.03 8.40
C LEU A 118 -5.66 -5.36 8.24
N LYS A 119 -4.99 -6.42 7.77
CA LYS A 119 -5.60 -7.76 7.61
C LYS A 119 -5.78 -8.48 8.95
N THR A 120 -4.98 -8.15 9.95
CA THR A 120 -5.02 -8.79 11.28
C THR A 120 -5.70 -7.96 12.35
N ASP A 121 -6.36 -6.85 11.98
CA ASP A 121 -7.07 -5.93 12.89
C ASP A 121 -6.18 -5.34 14.01
N GLN A 122 -4.92 -5.04 13.69
CA GLN A 122 -3.91 -4.52 14.63
C GLN A 122 -3.48 -3.07 14.33
N LEU A 123 -4.20 -2.36 13.46
CA LEU A 123 -3.88 -0.96 13.14
C LEU A 123 -3.90 -0.03 14.36
N ALA A 124 -4.74 -0.31 15.36
CA ALA A 124 -4.78 0.48 16.59
C ALA A 124 -3.46 0.40 17.36
N GLU A 125 -2.87 -0.79 17.47
CA GLU A 125 -1.57 -0.95 18.14
C GLU A 125 -0.43 -0.38 17.31
N LEU A 126 -0.44 -0.58 15.98
CA LEU A 126 0.54 0.03 15.09
C LEU A 126 0.52 1.56 15.20
N LYS A 127 -0.66 2.18 15.24
CA LYS A 127 -0.82 3.63 15.42
C LYS A 127 -0.28 4.11 16.78
N LYS A 128 -0.43 3.30 17.82
CA LYS A 128 0.07 3.63 19.16
C LYS A 128 1.60 3.54 19.23
N LEU A 129 2.20 2.55 18.57
CA LEU A 129 3.65 2.33 18.54
C LEU A 129 4.38 3.28 17.58
N SER A 130 3.74 3.69 16.49
CA SER A 130 4.36 4.51 15.44
C SER A 130 3.40 5.58 14.92
N PRO A 131 2.96 6.53 15.77
CA PRO A 131 1.92 7.49 15.41
C PRO A 131 2.28 8.40 14.25
N ASN A 132 3.55 8.80 14.10
CA ASN A 132 3.96 9.70 13.02
C ASN A 132 4.07 8.98 11.68
N ARG A 133 4.75 7.83 11.65
CA ARG A 133 4.80 6.97 10.45
C ARG A 133 3.40 6.53 10.03
N PHE A 134 2.54 6.15 10.98
CA PHE A 134 1.16 5.78 10.70
C PHE A 134 0.40 6.90 10.00
N ARG A 135 0.51 8.13 10.51
CA ARG A 135 -0.15 9.30 9.91
C ARG A 135 0.36 9.54 8.49
N ILE A 136 1.67 9.64 8.29
CA ILE A 136 2.27 9.95 7.00
C ILE A 136 1.91 8.87 5.97
N TRP A 137 2.07 7.60 6.33
CA TRP A 137 1.75 6.48 5.44
C TRP A 137 0.26 6.43 5.07
N ARG A 138 -0.63 6.62 6.05
CA ARG A 138 -2.07 6.69 5.79
C ARG A 138 -2.41 7.84 4.84
N ASP A 139 -1.78 8.99 5.00
CA ASP A 139 -2.02 10.14 4.12
C ASP A 139 -1.53 9.85 2.68
N CYS A 140 -0.44 9.09 2.50
CA CYS A 140 -0.03 8.57 1.19
C CYS A 140 -1.09 7.65 0.58
N LEU A 141 -1.58 6.66 1.35
CA LEU A 141 -2.62 5.74 0.90
C LEU A 141 -3.89 6.48 0.49
N VAL A 142 -4.33 7.46 1.27
CA VAL A 142 -5.50 8.30 0.95
C VAL A 142 -5.27 9.04 -0.37
N GLN A 143 -4.10 9.66 -0.55
CA GLN A 143 -3.79 10.40 -1.77
C GLN A 143 -3.85 9.52 -3.02
N VAL A 144 -3.15 8.38 -3.03
CA VAL A 144 -3.14 7.50 -4.21
C VAL A 144 -4.52 6.87 -4.46
N ASN A 145 -5.27 6.50 -3.42
CA ASN A 145 -6.62 5.96 -3.58
C ASN A 145 -7.65 7.02 -3.98
N THR A 146 -7.40 8.31 -3.73
CA THR A 146 -8.29 9.39 -4.19
C THR A 146 -7.98 9.80 -5.62
N ASN A 147 -6.70 9.75 -6.02
CA ASN A 147 -6.24 10.21 -7.32
C ASN A 147 -6.34 9.15 -8.41
N LEU A 148 -6.18 7.87 -8.07
CA LEU A 148 -6.07 6.77 -9.04
C LEU A 148 -7.34 5.98 -9.24
N ARG A 149 -8.35 6.10 -8.35
CA ARG A 149 -9.67 5.52 -8.61
C ARG A 149 -10.24 6.25 -9.82
N PRO A 150 -10.38 5.60 -10.99
CA PRO A 150 -11.02 6.25 -12.12
C PRO A 150 -12.43 6.63 -11.72
N SER A 151 -12.88 7.85 -12.04
CA SER A 151 -14.31 8.14 -12.04
C SER A 151 -15.06 7.31 -13.10
N HIS A 152 -14.32 6.72 -14.06
CA HIS A 152 -14.83 5.91 -15.16
C HIS A 152 -13.90 4.75 -15.47
N ASP A 153 -14.47 3.55 -15.58
CA ASP A 153 -13.79 2.37 -16.09
C ASP A 153 -13.07 2.68 -17.43
N PRO A 154 -11.94 2.01 -17.73
CA PRO A 154 -11.31 2.10 -19.04
C PRO A 154 -12.35 1.83 -20.14
N PRO A 155 -12.34 2.55 -21.28
CA PRO A 155 -13.23 2.26 -22.39
C PRO A 155 -13.10 0.79 -22.82
N GLY A 156 -14.18 0.01 -22.65
CA GLY A 156 -14.21 -1.42 -22.98
C GLY A 156 -14.05 -2.38 -21.80
N PHE A 157 -13.87 -1.88 -20.57
CA PHE A 157 -13.94 -2.71 -19.36
C PHE A 157 -15.37 -2.69 -18.81
N SER A 158 -16.12 -3.76 -19.05
CA SER A 158 -17.36 -4.02 -18.31
C SER A 158 -17.02 -5.01 -17.19
N PRO A 159 -17.07 -4.64 -15.90
CA PRO A 159 -16.94 -5.62 -14.85
C PRO A 159 -18.03 -6.70 -15.03
N PRO A 160 -17.73 -7.98 -14.77
CA PRO A 160 -18.77 -9.00 -14.79
C PRO A 160 -19.85 -8.60 -13.79
N VAL A 161 -21.12 -8.68 -14.20
CA VAL A 161 -22.32 -8.16 -13.53
C VAL A 161 -22.48 -8.63 -12.06
N ASN A 162 -21.66 -9.59 -11.61
CA ASN A 162 -21.66 -10.16 -10.27
C ASN A 162 -20.49 -9.70 -9.37
N ALA A 163 -19.60 -8.82 -9.83
CA ALA A 163 -18.47 -8.31 -9.06
C ALA A 163 -18.76 -6.89 -8.53
N VAL A 164 -19.74 -6.76 -7.64
CA VAL A 164 -19.91 -5.56 -6.82
C VAL A 164 -19.30 -5.85 -5.45
N PRO A 165 -18.15 -5.29 -5.06
CA PRO A 165 -17.84 -5.14 -3.66
C PRO A 165 -18.81 -4.10 -3.09
N ALA A 166 -19.51 -4.47 -2.02
CA ALA A 166 -20.36 -3.56 -1.29
C ALA A 166 -19.56 -2.30 -0.93
N ILE A 167 -19.95 -1.16 -1.50
CA ILE A 167 -19.60 0.15 -0.97
C ILE A 167 -20.13 0.14 0.45
N VAL A 168 -19.28 -0.05 1.46
CA VAL A 168 -19.66 0.19 2.85
C VAL A 168 -19.54 1.69 3.05
N PRO A 169 -20.65 2.43 3.23
CA PRO A 169 -20.55 3.83 3.59
C PRO A 169 -19.94 3.90 4.99
N LEU A 170 -18.89 4.71 5.16
CA LEU A 170 -18.47 5.18 6.48
C LEU A 170 -19.67 5.90 7.09
N SER A 171 -20.39 5.23 8.00
CA SER A 171 -21.59 5.79 8.59
C SER A 171 -21.23 7.02 9.43
N ASN A 172 -21.87 8.12 9.08
CA ASN A 172 -21.92 9.33 9.86
C ASN A 172 -22.55 9.04 11.23
N LYS A 173 -21.91 9.60 12.27
CA LYS A 173 -22.42 9.90 13.62
C LYS A 173 -23.87 9.47 13.90
N GLN A 174 -24.05 8.47 14.75
CA GLN A 174 -25.26 8.35 15.55
C GLN A 174 -25.01 8.86 16.97
N SER A 175 -25.78 9.89 17.29
CA SER A 175 -25.98 10.54 18.58
C SER A 175 -26.33 9.56 19.70
N ILE A 176 -25.66 9.74 20.84
CA ILE A 176 -25.98 9.12 22.13
C ILE A 176 -27.33 9.66 22.63
N PRO A 177 -28.35 8.83 22.91
CA PRO A 177 -29.50 9.29 23.64
C PRO A 177 -29.21 9.28 25.15
N LYS A 178 -29.30 10.46 25.77
CA LYS A 178 -29.46 10.61 27.23
C LYS A 178 -30.68 9.79 27.67
N LYS A 179 -30.50 8.90 28.66
CA LYS A 179 -31.61 8.48 29.52
C LYS A 179 -31.45 9.11 30.89
N LEU A 180 -32.37 10.03 31.17
CA LEU A 180 -32.82 10.38 32.50
C LEU A 180 -33.48 9.15 33.14
N LYS A 181 -33.01 8.76 34.32
CA LYS A 181 -33.79 8.48 35.54
C LYS A 181 -32.82 8.21 36.67
#